data_AF-A0A2D8YCC6-F1
#
_entry.id   AF-A0A2D8YCC6-F1
#
_cell.length_a   1.000
_cell.length_b   1.000
_cell.length_c   1.000
_cell.angle_alpha   90.00
_cell.angle_beta   90.00
_cell.angle_gamma   90.00
#
_symmetry.space_group_name_H-M   'P 1'
#
loop_
_entity.id
_entity.type
_entity.pdbx_description
1 polymer ?
#
loop_
_entity_poly.entity_id
_entity_poly.type
_entity_poly.pdbx_seq_one_letter_code
_entity_poly.pdbx_strand_id
1 'polypeptide(L)'
;MDPVSIIIWLVIGAIAGWLAGQVMRGAGFGLVGNIIVGILGAVLGAVIFSALGFGFSGFIGDIIGSFLGACILLFLISLVKRA
;
A
#
# COMPACT_ATOMS: atom_id res chain seq x y z
N MET A 1 18.72 -5.16 6.08
CA MET A 1 17.66 -4.17 6.28
C MET A 1 17.84 -3.61 7.67
N ASP A 2 18.20 -2.34 7.75
CA ASP A 2 18.49 -1.67 9.01
C ASP A 2 17.16 -1.38 9.73
N PRO A 3 17.10 -1.41 11.08
CA PRO A 3 15.85 -1.18 11.82
C PRO A 3 15.16 0.14 11.46
N VAL A 4 15.95 1.16 11.12
CA VAL A 4 15.47 2.49 10.69
C VAL A 4 14.74 2.42 9.34
N SER A 5 15.27 1.66 8.39
CA SER A 5 14.69 1.51 7.03
C SER A 5 13.34 0.82 7.06
N ILE A 6 13.17 -0.15 7.97
CA ILE A 6 11.87 -0.84 8.18
C ILE A 6 10.84 0.13 8.76
N ILE A 7 11.21 0.96 9.74
CA ILE A 7 10.30 1.94 10.34
C ILE A 7 9.85 2.96 9.30
N ILE A 8 10.77 3.47 8.48
CA ILE A 8 10.43 4.44 7.42
C ILE A 8 9.49 3.80 6.39
N TRP A 9 9.77 2.58 5.93
CA TRP A 9 8.91 1.84 5.01
C TRP A 9 7.49 1.65 5.56
N LEU A 10 7.36 1.34 6.85
CA LEU A 10 6.08 1.13 7.53
C LEU A 10 5.30 2.45 7.66
N VAL A 11 5.98 3.55 7.99
CA VAL A 11 5.38 4.90 8.06
C VAL A 11 4.89 5.35 6.68
N ILE A 12 5.70 5.15 5.64
CA ILE A 12 5.34 5.46 4.26
C ILE A 12 4.12 4.64 3.82
N GLY A 13 4.13 3.32 4.06
CA GLY A 13 2.99 2.44 3.76
C GLY A 13 1.71 2.84 4.49
N ALA A 14 1.80 3.28 5.74
CA ALA A 14 0.66 3.77 6.51
C ALA A 14 0.09 5.09 5.93
N ILE A 15 0.94 6.05 5.59
CA ILE A 15 0.53 7.32 4.97
C ILE A 15 -0.06 7.07 3.58
N ALA A 16 0.58 6.22 2.79
CA ALA A 16 0.15 5.83 1.45
C ALA A 16 -1.21 5.12 1.46
N GLY A 17 -1.42 4.18 2.37
CA GLY A 17 -2.71 3.49 2.54
C GLY A 17 -3.83 4.40 3.01
N TRP A 18 -3.53 5.34 3.92
CA TRP A 18 -4.48 6.36 4.34
C TRP A 18 -4.88 7.29 3.18
N LEU A 19 -3.90 7.76 2.40
CA LEU A 19 -4.13 8.57 1.20
C LEU A 19 -4.93 7.81 0.14
N ALA A 20 -4.58 6.56 -0.14
CA ALA A 20 -5.29 5.73 -1.12
C ALA A 20 -6.76 5.53 -0.72
N GLY A 21 -7.03 5.34 0.58
CA GLY A 21 -8.40 5.24 1.09
C GLY A 21 -9.17 6.57 1.09
N GLN A 22 -8.49 7.72 1.07
CA GLN A 22 -9.09 9.04 0.83
C GLN A 22 -9.37 9.28 -0.66
N VAL A 23 -8.47 8.84 -1.54
CA VAL A 23 -8.60 8.95 -3.00
C VAL A 23 -9.74 8.05 -3.51
N MET A 24 -9.88 6.84 -2.96
CA MET A 24 -10.96 5.93 -3.31
C MET A 24 -12.26 6.28 -2.55
N ARG A 25 -12.99 7.29 -3.05
CA ARG A 25 -14.33 7.66 -2.58
C ARG A 25 -15.28 6.46 -2.65
N GLY A 26 -15.69 5.95 -1.48
CA GLY A 26 -16.62 4.83 -1.33
C GLY A 26 -15.99 3.48 -0.95
N ALA A 27 -14.65 3.37 -0.97
CA ALA A 27 -13.92 2.15 -0.61
C ALA A 27 -13.22 2.21 0.77
N GLY A 28 -13.09 3.40 1.37
CA GLY A 28 -12.37 3.58 2.62
C GLY A 28 -13.07 2.98 3.84
N PHE A 29 -12.30 2.31 4.72
CA PHE A 29 -12.77 1.66 5.95
C PHE A 29 -12.56 2.52 7.21
N GLY A 30 -12.57 3.86 7.06
CA GLY A 30 -12.19 4.80 8.13
C GLY A 30 -10.67 4.83 8.38
N LEU A 31 -10.22 5.57 9.41
CA LEU A 31 -8.79 5.80 9.67
C LEU A 31 -8.03 4.49 9.92
N VAL A 32 -8.53 3.67 10.85
CA VAL A 32 -7.89 2.42 11.26
C VAL A 32 -7.94 1.37 10.15
N GLY A 33 -9.08 1.23 9.46
CA GLY A 33 -9.22 0.29 8.35
C GLY A 33 -8.29 0.63 7.18
N ASN A 34 -8.14 1.92 6.85
CA ASN A 34 -7.22 2.34 5.79
C ASN A 34 -5.75 2.08 6.16
N ILE A 35 -5.37 2.19 7.44
CA ILE A 35 -4.02 1.85 7.90
C ILE A 35 -3.77 0.34 7.75
N ILE A 36 -4.70 -0.52 8.17
CA ILE A 36 -4.57 -1.98 8.04
C ILE A 36 -4.49 -2.40 6.58
N VAL A 37 -5.36 -1.85 5.73
CA VAL A 37 -5.34 -2.12 4.29
C VAL A 37 -4.06 -1.55 3.66
N GLY A 38 -3.55 -0.42 4.13
CA GLY A 38 -2.25 0.13 3.72
C GLY A 38 -1.09 -0.83 3.98
N ILE A 39 -1.02 -1.40 5.19
CA ILE A 39 0.02 -2.35 5.57
C ILE A 39 -0.08 -3.63 4.74
N LEU A 40 -1.28 -4.21 4.60
CA LEU A 40 -1.50 -5.41 3.78
C LEU A 40 -1.23 -5.15 2.29
N GLY A 41 -1.58 -3.97 1.81
CA GLY A 41 -1.38 -3.54 0.44
C GLY A 41 0.08 -3.32 0.12
N ALA A 42 0.88 -2.80 1.05
CA ALA A 42 2.33 -2.69 0.87
C ALA A 42 3.00 -4.06 0.70
N VAL A 43 2.56 -5.07 1.47
CA VAL A 43 3.05 -6.45 1.33
C VAL A 43 2.63 -7.04 -0.02
N LEU A 44 1.36 -6.91 -0.41
CA LEU A 44 0.89 -7.42 -1.69
C LEU A 44 1.50 -6.70 -2.89
N GLY A 45 1.70 -5.39 -2.81
CA GLY A 45 2.42 -4.61 -3.81
C GLY A 45 3.84 -5.11 -3.98
N ALA A 46 4.58 -5.30 -2.89
CA ALA A 46 5.94 -5.84 -2.95
C ALA A 46 5.99 -7.19 -3.67
N VAL A 47 5.05 -8.10 -3.39
CA VAL A 47 4.95 -9.41 -4.04
C VAL A 47 4.61 -9.28 -5.53
N ILE A 48 3.61 -8.47 -5.88
CA ILE A 48 3.14 -8.29 -7.26
C ILE A 48 4.21 -7.62 -8.14
N PHE A 49 4.82 -6.54 -7.66
CA PHE A 49 5.86 -5.83 -8.39
C PHE A 49 7.14 -6.65 -8.53
N SER A 50 7.51 -7.41 -7.48
CA SER A 50 8.63 -8.35 -7.58
C SER A 50 8.34 -9.48 -8.58
N ALA A 51 7.11 -9.97 -8.66
CA ALA A 51 6.71 -10.99 -9.64
C ALA A 51 6.66 -10.46 -11.08
N LEU A 52 6.33 -9.18 -11.27
CA LEU A 52 6.33 -8.49 -12.57
C LEU A 52 7.74 -8.09 -13.05
N GLY A 53 8.78 -8.38 -12.28
CA GLY A 53 10.17 -8.00 -12.61
C GLY A 53 10.48 -6.52 -12.37
N PHE A 54 9.55 -5.77 -11.76
CA PHE A 54 9.76 -4.38 -11.36
C PHE A 54 10.40 -4.35 -9.97
N GLY A 55 11.74 -4.32 -9.95
CA GLY A 55 12.52 -4.07 -8.74
C GLY A 55 12.50 -2.58 -8.40
N PHE A 56 11.55 -2.15 -7.58
CA PHE A 56 11.64 -0.85 -6.94
C PHE A 56 12.78 -0.87 -5.93
N SER A 57 13.93 -0.30 -6.31
CA SER A 57 15.12 -0.24 -5.45
C SER A 57 15.39 1.19 -4.99
N GLY A 58 15.79 1.32 -3.73
CA GLY A 58 16.05 2.61 -3.10
C GLY A 58 14.80 3.29 -2.53
N PHE A 59 15.03 4.38 -1.80
CA PHE A 59 14.02 5.10 -1.01
C PHE A 59 12.77 5.50 -1.81
N ILE A 60 12.95 5.99 -3.05
CA ILE A 60 11.85 6.35 -3.95
C ILE A 60 11.05 5.12 -4.37
N GLY A 61 11.74 4.00 -4.63
CA GLY A 61 11.11 2.75 -5.03
C GLY A 61 10.23 2.19 -3.92
N ASP A 62 10.72 2.21 -2.69
CA ASP A 62 9.96 1.77 -1.52
C ASP A 62 8.67 2.57 -1.34
N ILE A 63 8.71 3.88 -1.57
CA ILE A 63 7.51 4.74 -1.53
C ILE A 63 6.51 4.39 -2.62
N ILE A 64 7.00 4.30 -3.86
CA ILE A 64 6.13 4.06 -5.01
C ILE A 64 5.52 2.65 -4.96
N GLY A 65 6.31 1.64 -4.61
CA GLY A 65 5.86 0.25 -4.51
C GLY A 65 4.83 0.04 -3.41
N SER A 66 5.06 0.63 -2.23
CA SER A 66 4.09 0.56 -1.12
C SER A 66 2.81 1.34 -1.43
N PHE A 67 2.90 2.49 -2.12
CA PHE A 67 1.73 3.25 -2.56
C PHE A 67 0.91 2.53 -3.63
N LEU A 68 1.55 1.97 -4.65
CA LEU A 68 0.87 1.21 -5.70
C LEU A 68 0.23 -0.06 -5.14
N GLY A 69 0.92 -0.76 -4.23
CA GLY A 69 0.37 -1.92 -3.53
C GLY A 69 -0.90 -1.61 -2.72
N ALA A 70 -0.87 -0.53 -1.96
CA ALA A 70 -2.04 -0.05 -1.22
C ALA A 70 -3.21 0.34 -2.14
N CYS A 71 -2.93 1.02 -3.26
CA CYS A 71 -3.94 1.35 -4.28
C CYS A 71 -4.57 0.09 -4.89
N ILE A 72 -3.77 -0.90 -5.26
CA ILE A 72 -4.25 -2.17 -5.85
C ILE A 72 -5.13 -2.93 -4.86
N LEU A 73 -4.72 -3.01 -3.59
CA LEU A 73 -5.48 -3.74 -2.59
C LEU A 73 -6.83 -3.07 -2.30
N LEU A 74 -6.83 -1.74 -2.11
CA LEU A 74 -8.07 -0.98 -1.93
C LEU A 74 -8.98 -1.11 -3.16
N PHE A 75 -8.40 -1.09 -4.37
CA PHE A 75 -9.16 -1.31 -5.60
C PHE A 75 -9.86 -2.67 -5.58
N LEU A 76 -9.12 -3.75 -5.34
CA LEU A 76 -9.66 -5.11 -5.28
C LEU A 76 -10.76 -5.25 -4.23
N ILE A 77 -10.52 -4.75 -3.01
CA ILE A 77 -11.52 -4.79 -1.94
C ILE A 77 -12.77 -3.98 -2.31
N SER A 78 -12.60 -2.81 -2.94
CA SER A 78 -13.72 -1.98 -3.41
C SER A 78 -14.56 -2.67 -4.49
N LEU A 79 -13.91 -3.45 -5.35
CA LEU A 79 -14.54 -4.14 -6.46
C LEU A 79 -15.38 -5.32 -5.96
N VAL A 80 -14.86 -6.08 -4.98
CA VAL A 80 -15.59 -7.17 -4.32
C VAL A 80 -16.75 -6.64 -3.49
N LYS A 81 -16.62 -5.49 -2.82
CA LYS A 81 -17.71 -4.89 -2.03
C LYS A 81 -18.86 -4.34 -2.87
N ARG A 82 -18.63 -4.09 -4.16
CA ARG A 82 -19.60 -3.49 -5.08
C ARG A 82 -20.33 -4.54 -5.94
N ALA A 83 -19.87 -5.80 -5.89
CA ALA A 83 -20.51 -6.97 -6.49
C ALA A 83 -21.48 -7.62 -5.49
#